data_AF-A0A6I8T8T8-F1
#
_entry.id   AF-A0A6I8T8T8-F1
#
_cell.length_a   1.000
_cell.length_b   1.000
_cell.length_c   1.000
_cell.angle_alpha   90.00
_cell.angle_beta   90.00
_cell.angle_gamma   90.00
#
_symmetry.space_group_name_H-M   'P 1'
#
loop_
_entity.id
_entity.type
_entity.pdbx_description
1 polymer ?
#
loop_
_entity_poly.entity_id
_entity_poly.type
_entity_poly.pdbx_seq_one_letter_code
_entity_poly.pdbx_strand_id
1 'polypeptide(L)'
;MDEVRNRFGDAVQTVQINSNISMATETGLRVVRQYSDEGRNIAMRAINDANVEANSIMRNAWANVLELIERLKNTAREVADPSIIYEQLQILFRDEISLNNAFFVLVGLGFGTTGGVLLGFWLARPHLAMPIMKSIACTSFRDPDNVAVCNTGVPQFESSSDILVRVRAAALNRIDRRIAFGYGRTLRRMIKNYDSSYNPELPLVLGRSCAGIVEAVGKTSKSGLEIGDEVWLAAPWYESGTASELVVVPETRISRKPFLIGFEGAASLPYSGCIALSLMDAHGLTEHTSKGKRVLVQDACSPVGCVITQLANKWGANVAVTCHTRSAPVIHELGAADIIAFANEHFRSNFIDVNVEKSNLINELTPREKFDYIFLTTRIAYDHKFLEKFLTKQGIIIDAVEPELASDEYGPLMRVLLAFLVKFRKMIAVVFRTHPDWGGPHLCHLVLERLAGFVNDETLKTVVDRVYTPNEVERALDHICSEKSIGSTIITFR
;
A
#
# COMPACT_ATOMS: atom_id res chain seq x y z
N MET A 1 -32.07 -77.44 -0.48
CA MET A 1 -32.96 -76.29 -0.25
C MET A 1 -32.68 -75.56 1.07
N ASP A 2 -31.60 -75.91 1.78
CA ASP A 2 -31.20 -75.22 3.03
C ASP A 2 -29.99 -74.29 2.88
N GLU A 3 -29.28 -74.33 1.75
CA GLU A 3 -28.14 -73.42 1.46
C GLU A 3 -28.55 -72.02 0.96
N VAL A 4 -29.78 -71.86 0.46
CA VAL A 4 -30.32 -70.55 0.07
C VAL A 4 -30.96 -69.81 1.26
N ARG A 5 -31.36 -70.56 2.30
CA ARG A 5 -31.96 -69.99 3.52
C ARG A 5 -30.94 -69.38 4.48
N ASN A 6 -29.70 -69.89 4.50
CA ASN A 6 -28.64 -69.28 5.30
C ASN A 6 -28.03 -68.01 4.70
N ARG A 7 -28.14 -67.78 3.38
CA ARG A 7 -27.69 -66.52 2.77
C ARG A 7 -28.66 -65.34 2.91
N PHE A 8 -29.92 -65.59 3.30
CA PHE A 8 -30.87 -64.53 3.64
C PHE A 8 -30.80 -64.10 5.11
N GLY A 9 -30.24 -64.93 6.00
CA GLY A 9 -29.98 -64.54 7.39
C GLY A 9 -28.85 -63.52 7.52
N ASP A 10 -27.76 -63.70 6.78
CA ASP A 10 -26.59 -62.81 6.87
C ASP A 10 -26.81 -61.46 6.17
N ALA A 11 -27.64 -61.42 5.12
CA ALA A 11 -28.01 -60.16 4.45
C ALA A 11 -28.95 -59.28 5.29
N VAL A 12 -29.73 -59.86 6.22
CA VAL A 12 -30.60 -59.11 7.13
C VAL A 12 -29.80 -58.49 8.28
N GLN A 13 -28.67 -59.09 8.70
CA GLN A 13 -27.78 -58.46 9.67
C GLN A 13 -26.89 -57.33 9.10
N THR A 14 -26.58 -57.35 7.80
CA THR A 14 -25.79 -56.26 7.19
C THR A 14 -26.59 -54.97 6.95
N VAL A 15 -27.93 -55.06 6.91
CA VAL A 15 -28.81 -53.87 6.78
C VAL A 15 -28.99 -53.15 8.13
N GLN A 16 -28.73 -53.83 9.25
CA GLN A 16 -28.92 -53.25 10.59
C GLN A 16 -27.71 -52.42 11.08
N ILE A 17 -26.56 -52.53 10.43
CA ILE A 17 -25.35 -51.75 10.79
C ILE A 17 -25.31 -50.39 10.05
N ASN A 18 -25.99 -50.25 8.91
CA ASN A 18 -26.12 -48.97 8.19
C ASN A 18 -27.27 -48.08 8.69
N SER A 19 -28.15 -48.57 9.56
CA SER A 19 -29.24 -47.75 10.11
C SER A 19 -28.77 -46.78 11.19
N ASN A 20 -27.72 -47.10 11.96
CA ASN A 20 -27.25 -46.25 13.05
C ASN A 20 -26.42 -45.04 12.58
N ILE A 21 -25.67 -45.18 11.48
CA ILE A 21 -24.92 -44.07 10.87
C ILE A 21 -25.89 -43.12 10.15
N SER A 22 -26.87 -43.66 9.40
CA SER A 22 -27.94 -42.86 8.78
C SER A 22 -28.79 -42.14 9.81
N MET A 23 -29.15 -42.81 10.92
CA MET A 23 -29.90 -42.19 12.01
C MET A 23 -29.11 -41.05 12.65
N ALA A 24 -27.83 -41.22 12.98
CA ALA A 24 -27.01 -40.17 13.60
C ALA A 24 -26.82 -38.93 12.69
N THR A 25 -26.67 -39.14 11.37
CA THR A 25 -26.61 -38.03 10.42
C THR A 25 -27.97 -37.36 10.19
N GLU A 26 -29.08 -38.11 10.20
CA GLU A 26 -30.43 -37.53 10.10
C GLU A 26 -30.86 -36.79 11.36
N THR A 27 -30.54 -37.27 12.56
CA THR A 27 -30.82 -36.53 13.80
C THR A 27 -29.98 -35.26 13.86
N GLY A 28 -28.69 -35.33 13.50
CA GLY A 28 -27.84 -34.14 13.42
C GLY A 28 -28.35 -33.10 12.42
N LEU A 29 -28.75 -33.53 11.21
CA LEU A 29 -29.32 -32.64 10.20
C LEU A 29 -30.71 -32.10 10.57
N ARG A 30 -31.55 -32.87 11.26
CA ARG A 30 -32.85 -32.39 11.77
C ARG A 30 -32.67 -31.35 12.85
N VAL A 31 -31.73 -31.55 13.77
CA VAL A 31 -31.38 -30.58 14.81
C VAL A 31 -30.88 -29.28 14.18
N VAL A 32 -29.96 -29.36 13.21
CA VAL A 32 -29.44 -28.18 12.51
C VAL A 32 -30.53 -27.46 11.70
N ARG A 33 -31.43 -28.19 11.02
CA ARG A 33 -32.55 -27.57 10.29
C ARG A 33 -33.58 -26.94 11.23
N GLN A 34 -33.93 -27.62 12.31
CA GLN A 34 -34.85 -27.09 13.31
C GLN A 34 -34.32 -25.79 13.93
N TYR A 35 -33.04 -25.75 14.30
CA TYR A 35 -32.40 -24.53 14.81
C TYR A 35 -32.22 -23.45 13.73
N SER A 36 -32.00 -23.82 12.48
CA SER A 36 -31.95 -22.89 11.35
C SER A 36 -33.30 -22.23 11.09
N ASP A 37 -34.39 -22.99 11.13
CA ASP A 37 -35.75 -22.48 10.92
C ASP A 37 -36.23 -21.66 12.12
N GLU A 38 -35.85 -22.04 13.33
CA GLU A 38 -36.09 -21.27 14.55
C GLU A 38 -35.31 -19.95 14.54
N GLY A 39 -34.05 -19.97 14.12
CA GLY A 39 -33.24 -18.77 13.88
C GLY A 39 -33.81 -17.87 12.79
N ARG A 40 -34.34 -18.45 11.71
CA ARG A 40 -34.99 -17.71 10.62
C ARG A 40 -36.30 -17.05 11.09
N ASN A 41 -37.10 -17.72 11.91
CA ASN A 41 -38.32 -17.16 12.48
C ASN A 41 -38.05 -16.06 13.52
N ILE A 42 -36.99 -16.20 14.32
CA ILE A 42 -36.53 -15.15 15.23
C ILE A 42 -36.02 -13.93 14.45
N ALA A 43 -35.26 -14.15 13.37
CA ALA A 43 -34.78 -13.08 12.50
C ALA A 43 -35.94 -12.36 11.79
N MET A 44 -36.94 -13.09 11.29
CA MET A 44 -38.12 -12.50 10.66
C MET A 44 -39.00 -11.73 11.64
N ARG A 45 -39.10 -12.17 12.90
CA ARG A 45 -39.78 -11.41 13.97
C ARG A 45 -39.01 -10.15 14.35
N ALA A 46 -37.67 -10.23 14.44
CA ALA A 46 -36.81 -9.09 14.72
C ALA A 46 -36.81 -8.03 13.60
N ILE A 47 -37.03 -8.45 12.35
CA ILE A 47 -37.16 -7.54 11.19
C ILE A 47 -38.52 -6.85 11.16
N ASN A 48 -39.58 -7.50 11.65
CA ASN A 48 -40.93 -6.92 11.66
C ASN A 48 -41.21 -6.01 12.87
N ASP A 49 -40.62 -6.27 14.04
CA ASP A 49 -40.82 -5.47 15.26
C ASP A 49 -39.60 -4.60 15.59
N ALA A 50 -39.19 -3.77 14.63
CA ALA A 50 -38.14 -2.78 14.86
C ALA A 50 -38.73 -1.50 15.50
N ASN A 51 -38.95 -1.51 16.83
CA ASN A 51 -38.54 -0.35 17.66
C ASN A 51 -38.65 -0.41 19.20
N VAL A 52 -38.99 -1.52 19.88
CA VAL A 52 -39.15 -1.44 21.37
C VAL A 52 -38.42 -2.50 22.21
N GLU A 53 -37.94 -3.63 21.68
CA GLU A 53 -37.43 -4.74 22.54
C GLU A 53 -35.98 -5.21 22.28
N ALA A 54 -35.11 -4.40 21.67
CA ALA A 54 -33.73 -4.83 21.38
C ALA A 54 -32.91 -5.18 22.64
N ASN A 55 -33.14 -4.50 23.78
CA ASN A 55 -32.36 -4.69 25.01
C ASN A 55 -32.75 -5.91 25.87
N SER A 56 -33.98 -6.42 25.74
CA SER A 56 -34.43 -7.63 26.46
C SER A 56 -34.04 -8.89 25.68
N ILE A 57 -34.18 -8.84 24.35
CA ILE A 57 -33.80 -9.94 23.44
C ILE A 57 -32.28 -10.17 23.48
N MET A 58 -31.46 -9.12 23.51
CA MET A 58 -30.00 -9.26 23.56
C MET A 58 -29.51 -9.87 24.88
N ARG A 59 -30.18 -9.56 26.00
CA ARG A 59 -29.88 -10.17 27.31
C ARG A 59 -30.27 -11.64 27.36
N ASN A 60 -31.43 -12.00 26.83
CA ASN A 60 -31.88 -13.40 26.78
C ASN A 60 -31.04 -14.24 25.81
N ALA A 61 -30.65 -13.68 24.66
CA ALA A 61 -29.73 -14.32 23.73
C ALA A 61 -28.35 -14.57 24.37
N TRP A 62 -27.84 -13.61 25.13
CA TRP A 62 -26.57 -13.76 25.84
C TRP A 62 -26.63 -14.82 26.95
N ALA A 63 -27.74 -14.88 27.70
CA ALA A 63 -27.96 -15.91 28.72
C ALA A 63 -27.99 -17.32 28.09
N ASN A 64 -28.68 -17.49 26.97
CA ASN A 64 -28.74 -18.77 26.26
C ASN A 64 -27.38 -19.20 25.68
N VAL A 65 -26.57 -18.25 25.23
CA VAL A 65 -25.20 -18.52 24.76
C VAL A 65 -24.30 -18.98 25.91
N LEU A 66 -24.42 -18.33 27.08
CA LEU A 66 -23.66 -18.73 28.28
C LEU A 66 -24.06 -20.14 28.75
N GLU A 67 -25.35 -20.46 28.74
CA GLU A 67 -25.84 -21.79 29.10
C GLU A 67 -25.37 -22.86 28.09
N LEU A 68 -25.32 -22.52 26.79
CA LEU A 68 -24.79 -23.40 25.76
C LEU A 68 -23.29 -23.67 25.95
N ILE A 69 -22.50 -22.64 26.30
CA ILE A 69 -21.07 -22.77 26.60
C ILE A 69 -20.85 -23.65 27.83
N GLU A 70 -21.70 -23.51 28.86
CA GLU A 70 -21.59 -24.29 30.08
C GLU A 70 -21.98 -25.76 29.88
N ARG A 71 -23.01 -26.01 29.06
CA ARG A 71 -23.37 -27.37 28.62
C ARG A 71 -22.25 -27.99 27.78
N LEU A 72 -21.70 -27.28 26.80
CA LEU A 72 -20.56 -27.75 26.00
C LEU A 72 -19.35 -28.06 26.86
N LYS A 73 -19.06 -27.23 27.86
CA LYS A 73 -17.96 -27.45 28.80
C LYS A 73 -18.18 -28.70 29.65
N ASN A 74 -19.41 -28.96 30.09
CA ASN A 74 -19.75 -30.14 30.88
C ASN A 74 -19.72 -31.41 30.03
N THR A 75 -20.26 -31.38 28.80
CA THR A 75 -20.18 -32.51 27.86
C THR A 75 -18.73 -32.80 27.44
N ALA A 76 -17.90 -31.76 27.23
CA ALA A 76 -16.48 -31.95 26.95
C ALA A 76 -15.73 -32.57 28.15
N ARG A 77 -16.17 -32.29 29.37
CA ARG A 77 -15.59 -32.85 30.60
C ARG A 77 -15.95 -34.32 30.80
N GLU A 78 -17.16 -34.73 30.41
CA GLU A 78 -17.58 -36.14 30.40
C GLU A 78 -16.87 -36.94 29.29
N VAL A 79 -16.71 -36.36 28.09
CA VAL A 79 -16.01 -37.02 26.97
C VAL A 79 -14.50 -37.09 27.19
N ALA A 80 -13.93 -36.17 27.96
CA ALA A 80 -12.50 -36.14 28.30
C ALA A 80 -12.15 -36.80 29.63
N ASP A 81 -13.12 -37.44 30.31
CA ASP A 81 -12.85 -38.15 31.57
C ASP A 81 -11.99 -39.40 31.28
N PRO A 82 -10.74 -39.47 31.81
CA PRO A 82 -9.82 -40.57 31.52
C PRO A 82 -10.37 -41.94 31.92
N SER A 83 -11.27 -41.98 32.91
CA SER A 83 -11.88 -43.22 33.39
C SER A 83 -12.86 -43.84 32.38
N ILE A 84 -13.68 -43.02 31.73
CA ILE A 84 -14.64 -43.42 30.70
C ILE A 84 -13.90 -43.82 29.42
N ILE A 85 -12.87 -43.06 29.04
CA ILE A 85 -12.00 -43.41 27.89
C ILE A 85 -11.29 -44.75 28.16
N TYR A 86 -10.81 -44.96 29.39
CA TYR A 86 -10.17 -46.20 29.79
C TYR A 86 -11.14 -47.39 29.76
N GLU A 87 -12.37 -47.25 30.28
CA GLU A 87 -13.39 -48.31 30.18
C GLU A 87 -13.77 -48.62 28.73
N GLN A 88 -13.94 -47.59 27.88
CA GLN A 88 -14.26 -47.82 26.46
C GLN A 88 -13.10 -48.47 25.70
N LEU A 89 -11.86 -48.07 25.98
CA LEU A 89 -10.67 -48.76 25.46
C LEU A 89 -10.60 -50.21 25.99
N GLN A 90 -10.89 -50.42 27.27
CA GLN A 90 -10.85 -51.75 27.88
C GLN A 90 -11.92 -52.68 27.30
N ILE A 91 -13.09 -52.16 26.90
CA ILE A 91 -14.14 -52.89 26.17
C ILE A 91 -13.69 -53.17 24.72
N LEU A 92 -13.05 -52.21 24.05
CA LEU A 92 -12.51 -52.38 22.70
C LEU A 92 -11.41 -53.45 22.63
N PHE A 93 -10.67 -53.66 23.73
CA PHE A 93 -9.53 -54.56 23.83
C PHE A 93 -9.79 -55.82 24.71
N ARG A 94 -11.03 -56.08 25.14
CA ARG A 94 -11.36 -57.18 26.08
C ARG A 94 -11.46 -58.55 25.43
N ASP A 95 -11.92 -58.62 24.19
CA ASP A 95 -11.97 -59.86 23.41
C ASP A 95 -10.75 -59.92 22.48
N GLU A 96 -10.17 -61.12 22.33
CA GLU A 96 -9.01 -61.38 21.48
C GLU A 96 -9.09 -60.53 20.21
N ILE A 97 -8.13 -59.61 20.04
CA ILE A 97 -8.08 -58.76 18.87
C ILE A 97 -8.00 -59.70 17.66
N SER A 98 -9.12 -59.90 16.98
CA SER A 98 -9.12 -60.69 15.75
C SER A 98 -8.09 -60.06 14.81
N LEU A 99 -7.30 -60.88 14.11
CA LEU A 99 -6.27 -60.41 13.19
C LEU A 99 -6.79 -59.32 12.22
N ASN A 100 -8.08 -59.38 11.88
CA ASN A 100 -8.76 -58.38 11.06
C ASN A 100 -8.90 -57.03 11.76
N ASN A 101 -9.27 -56.97 13.04
CA ASN A 101 -9.39 -55.72 13.79
C ASN A 101 -8.01 -55.08 14.04
N ALA A 102 -6.99 -55.90 14.34
CA ALA A 102 -5.61 -55.43 14.46
C ALA A 102 -5.10 -54.84 13.14
N PHE A 103 -5.43 -55.49 12.02
CA PHE A 103 -5.10 -55.01 10.67
C PHE A 103 -5.71 -53.63 10.39
N PHE A 104 -7.01 -53.42 10.66
CA PHE A 104 -7.64 -52.12 10.46
C PHE A 104 -7.04 -51.01 11.33
N VAL A 105 -6.67 -51.31 12.58
CA VAL A 105 -5.99 -50.35 13.46
C VAL A 105 -4.60 -50.01 12.95
N LEU A 106 -3.81 -51.00 12.52
CA LEU A 106 -2.47 -50.78 11.96
C LEU A 106 -2.51 -50.02 10.64
N VAL A 107 -3.48 -50.31 9.77
CA VAL A 107 -3.72 -49.57 8.52
C VAL A 107 -4.12 -48.13 8.84
N GLY A 108 -5.05 -47.92 9.78
CA GLY A 108 -5.46 -46.59 10.23
C GLY A 108 -4.32 -45.76 10.83
N LEU A 109 -3.48 -46.37 11.67
CA LEU A 109 -2.26 -45.75 12.19
C LEU A 109 -1.25 -45.45 11.07
N GLY A 110 -1.05 -46.37 10.13
CA GLY A 110 -0.17 -46.17 8.98
C GLY A 110 -0.60 -44.99 8.10
N PHE A 111 -1.88 -44.93 7.73
CA PHE A 111 -2.43 -43.83 6.94
C PHE A 111 -2.48 -42.52 7.73
N GLY A 112 -2.83 -42.56 9.01
CA GLY A 112 -2.90 -41.38 9.89
C GLY A 112 -1.51 -40.78 10.17
N THR A 113 -0.51 -41.62 10.44
CA THR A 113 0.88 -41.16 10.64
C THR A 113 1.49 -40.68 9.34
N THR A 114 1.34 -41.42 8.23
CA THR A 114 1.86 -41.00 6.93
C THR A 114 1.18 -39.71 6.46
N GLY A 115 -0.15 -39.63 6.58
CA GLY A 115 -0.92 -38.43 6.26
C GLY A 115 -0.55 -37.23 7.15
N GLY A 116 -0.41 -37.46 8.46
CA GLY A 116 0.01 -36.43 9.43
C GLY A 116 1.44 -35.95 9.21
N VAL A 117 2.36 -36.84 8.85
CA VAL A 117 3.76 -36.50 8.51
C VAL A 117 3.83 -35.77 7.18
N LEU A 118 3.06 -36.19 6.16
CA LEU A 118 2.99 -35.48 4.87
C LEU A 118 2.36 -34.09 5.02
N LEU A 119 1.29 -33.97 5.82
CA LEU A 119 0.70 -32.70 6.19
C LEU A 119 1.70 -31.85 6.98
N GLY A 120 2.43 -32.47 7.90
CA GLY A 120 3.52 -31.86 8.65
C GLY A 120 4.61 -31.32 7.73
N PHE A 121 5.07 -32.08 6.75
CA PHE A 121 6.04 -31.63 5.75
C PHE A 121 5.47 -30.57 4.80
N TRP A 122 4.17 -30.65 4.47
CA TRP A 122 3.51 -29.64 3.64
C TRP A 122 3.37 -28.30 4.38
N LEU A 123 3.05 -28.34 5.68
CA LEU A 123 3.02 -27.18 6.58
C LEU A 123 4.41 -26.68 6.94
N ALA A 124 5.39 -27.57 7.07
CA ALA A 124 6.77 -27.28 7.42
C ALA A 124 7.67 -27.08 6.19
N ARG A 125 7.11 -26.85 5.00
CA ARG A 125 7.90 -26.54 3.80
C ARG A 125 8.85 -25.40 4.16
N PRO A 126 10.19 -25.62 4.13
CA PRO A 126 11.12 -24.56 4.44
C PRO A 126 10.90 -23.47 3.39
N HIS A 127 10.67 -22.24 3.85
CA HIS A 127 10.71 -21.09 2.98
C HIS A 127 12.07 -21.12 2.28
N LEU A 128 12.07 -21.28 0.95
CA LEU A 128 13.29 -21.14 0.16
C LEU A 128 13.96 -19.84 0.57
N ALA A 129 15.26 -19.89 0.86
CA ALA A 129 16.02 -18.71 1.22
C ALA A 129 15.83 -17.68 0.10
N MET A 130 15.10 -16.61 0.39
CA MET A 130 14.84 -15.58 -0.60
C MET A 130 16.19 -14.96 -0.97
N PRO A 131 16.50 -14.79 -2.26
CA PRO A 131 17.68 -14.04 -2.64
C PRO A 131 17.58 -12.65 -1.99
N ILE A 132 18.72 -12.15 -1.53
CA ILE A 132 18.82 -10.85 -0.86
C ILE A 132 19.42 -9.82 -1.82
N MET A 133 19.03 -8.57 -1.63
CA MET A 133 19.53 -7.41 -2.37
C MET A 133 19.80 -6.25 -1.41
N LYS A 134 20.63 -5.31 -1.82
CA LYS A 134 20.84 -4.06 -1.08
C LYS A 134 19.71 -3.09 -1.35
N SER A 135 19.23 -2.47 -0.28
CA SER A 135 18.17 -1.46 -0.32
C SER A 135 18.42 -0.38 0.69
N ILE A 136 17.99 0.84 0.38
CA ILE A 136 17.83 1.91 1.36
C ILE A 136 16.46 1.72 2.01
N ALA A 137 16.45 1.40 3.29
CA ALA A 137 15.23 1.09 4.00
C ALA A 137 15.14 1.76 5.37
N CYS A 138 13.92 2.08 5.77
CA CYS A 138 13.58 2.43 7.14
C CYS A 138 13.53 1.15 7.99
N THR A 139 14.27 1.13 9.09
CA THR A 139 14.34 0.02 10.06
C THR A 139 13.43 0.22 11.26
N SER A 140 13.05 1.47 11.57
CA SER A 140 12.22 1.84 12.73
C SER A 140 11.43 3.12 12.49
N PHE A 141 10.15 3.15 12.85
CA PHE A 141 9.37 4.40 12.73
C PHE A 141 9.60 5.39 13.87
N ARG A 142 10.36 5.02 14.91
CA ARG A 142 10.49 5.82 16.14
C ARG A 142 11.83 6.49 16.30
N ASP A 143 12.88 5.90 15.75
CA ASP A 143 14.24 6.36 15.97
C ASP A 143 14.58 7.51 15.00
N PRO A 144 15.35 8.52 15.44
CA PRO A 144 15.84 9.58 14.54
C PRO A 144 16.74 9.04 13.43
N ASP A 145 17.57 8.05 13.75
CA ASP A 145 18.53 7.39 12.85
C ASP A 145 17.93 6.08 12.34
N ASN A 146 16.81 6.18 11.62
CA ASN A 146 16.03 5.02 11.22
C ASN A 146 16.23 4.56 9.78
N VAL A 147 17.07 5.22 8.99
CA VAL A 147 17.31 4.83 7.60
C VAL A 147 18.73 4.33 7.43
N ALA A 148 18.87 3.14 6.87
CA ALA A 148 20.17 2.53 6.61
C ALA A 148 20.15 1.75 5.29
N VAL A 149 21.35 1.40 4.81
CA VAL A 149 21.50 0.37 3.79
C VAL A 149 21.28 -0.99 4.44
N CYS A 150 20.30 -1.74 3.96
CA CYS A 150 19.89 -3.03 4.49
C CYS A 150 19.91 -4.10 3.38
N ASN A 151 20.14 -5.35 3.78
CA ASN A 151 19.88 -6.50 2.93
C ASN A 151 18.40 -6.86 3.06
N THR A 152 17.63 -6.67 2.01
CA THR A 152 16.20 -7.02 1.95
C THR A 152 15.99 -8.18 1.00
N GLY A 153 14.91 -8.94 1.16
CA GLY A 153 14.55 -9.96 0.18
C GLY A 153 14.26 -9.35 -1.19
N VAL A 154 14.66 -10.03 -2.25
CA VAL A 154 14.31 -9.64 -3.63
C VAL A 154 12.79 -9.73 -3.78
N PRO A 155 12.14 -8.66 -4.29
CA PRO A 155 10.70 -8.63 -4.48
C PRO A 155 10.26 -9.72 -5.46
N GLN A 156 9.13 -10.36 -5.15
CA GLN A 156 8.49 -11.35 -6.00
C GLN A 156 7.38 -10.69 -6.82
N PHE A 157 7.02 -11.29 -7.95
CA PHE A 157 5.87 -10.85 -8.74
C PHE A 157 4.56 -11.06 -7.96
N GLU A 158 3.80 -9.97 -7.79
CA GLU A 158 2.45 -10.01 -7.23
C GLU A 158 1.42 -10.39 -8.32
N SER A 159 1.69 -10.00 -9.57
CA SER A 159 0.87 -10.26 -10.76
C SER A 159 1.69 -10.93 -11.88
N SER A 160 1.00 -11.65 -12.77
CA SER A 160 1.62 -12.23 -13.97
C SER A 160 1.98 -11.20 -15.06
N SER A 161 1.58 -9.93 -14.87
CA SER A 161 1.89 -8.79 -15.73
C SER A 161 2.96 -7.86 -15.14
N ASP A 162 3.53 -8.21 -14.00
CA ASP A 162 4.56 -7.40 -13.34
C ASP A 162 5.89 -7.44 -14.11
N ILE A 163 6.70 -6.40 -13.90
CA ILE A 163 8.00 -6.24 -14.54
C ILE A 163 9.06 -6.08 -13.44
N LEU A 164 10.15 -6.84 -13.55
CA LEU A 164 11.34 -6.71 -12.72
C LEU A 164 12.32 -5.74 -13.37
N VAL A 165 12.76 -4.75 -12.62
CA VAL A 165 13.70 -3.73 -13.07
C VAL A 165 14.93 -3.75 -12.17
N ARG A 166 16.11 -3.77 -12.80
CA ARG A 166 17.39 -3.50 -12.16
C ARG A 166 17.63 -2.01 -12.10
N VAL A 167 17.59 -1.48 -10.89
CA VAL A 167 17.69 -0.04 -10.66
C VAL A 167 19.13 0.41 -10.86
N ARG A 168 19.29 1.51 -11.61
CA ARG A 168 20.57 2.21 -11.80
C ARG A 168 20.63 3.49 -10.97
N ALA A 169 19.50 4.19 -10.88
CA ALA A 169 19.38 5.39 -10.06
C ALA A 169 17.98 5.48 -9.45
N ALA A 170 17.86 5.94 -8.21
CA ALA A 170 16.60 6.18 -7.52
C ALA A 170 16.59 7.58 -6.92
N ALA A 171 15.44 8.26 -6.94
CA ALA A 171 15.27 9.56 -6.31
C ALA A 171 14.67 9.43 -4.91
N LEU A 172 15.26 10.18 -3.98
CA LEU A 172 14.71 10.42 -2.65
C LEU A 172 13.90 11.72 -2.66
N ASN A 173 12.73 11.67 -2.03
CA ASN A 173 11.78 12.77 -1.97
C ASN A 173 11.48 13.13 -0.50
N ARG A 174 10.98 14.34 -0.25
CA ARG A 174 10.62 14.80 1.12
C ARG A 174 9.62 13.85 1.81
N ILE A 175 8.73 13.22 1.05
CA ILE A 175 7.80 12.21 1.55
C ILE A 175 8.51 10.95 2.08
N ASP A 176 9.67 10.57 1.55
CA ASP A 176 10.39 9.37 2.01
C ASP A 176 10.86 9.55 3.45
N ARG A 177 11.29 10.75 3.84
CA ARG A 177 11.56 11.08 5.25
C ARG A 177 10.31 10.97 6.10
N ARG A 178 9.16 11.49 5.63
CA ARG A 178 7.88 11.37 6.37
C ARG A 178 7.46 9.92 6.54
N ILE A 179 7.62 9.09 5.51
CA ILE A 179 7.36 7.65 5.55
C ILE A 179 8.27 6.98 6.57
N ALA A 180 9.56 7.35 6.61
CA ALA A 180 10.50 6.86 7.62
C ALA A 180 10.03 7.20 9.04
N PHE A 181 9.40 8.38 9.25
CA PHE A 181 8.76 8.76 10.52
C PHE A 181 7.30 8.29 10.69
N GLY A 182 6.85 7.32 9.90
CA GLY A 182 5.57 6.64 10.10
C GLY A 182 4.36 7.27 9.40
N TYR A 183 4.56 8.24 8.50
CA TYR A 183 3.47 8.78 7.66
C TYR A 183 2.75 7.67 6.92
N GLY A 184 1.44 7.57 7.05
CA GLY A 184 0.58 6.59 6.39
C GLY A 184 0.71 5.15 6.90
N ARG A 185 1.40 4.93 8.03
CA ARG A 185 1.66 3.60 8.59
C ARG A 185 0.39 2.80 8.83
N THR A 186 -0.65 3.44 9.38
CA THR A 186 -1.92 2.74 9.68
C THR A 186 -2.56 2.22 8.38
N LEU A 187 -2.63 3.07 7.36
CA LEU A 187 -3.20 2.70 6.06
C LEU A 187 -2.34 1.66 5.34
N ARG A 188 -1.02 1.84 5.29
CA ARG A 188 -0.10 0.88 4.66
C ARG A 188 -0.26 -0.53 5.22
N ARG A 189 -0.31 -0.65 6.55
CA ARG A 189 -0.52 -1.94 7.21
C ARG A 189 -1.81 -2.62 6.78
N MET A 190 -2.88 -1.86 6.57
CA MET A 190 -4.17 -2.39 6.09
C MET A 190 -4.18 -2.66 4.58
N ILE A 191 -3.48 -1.85 3.78
CA ILE A 191 -3.40 -1.97 2.32
C ILE A 191 -2.52 -3.16 1.91
N LYS A 192 -1.38 -3.38 2.57
CA LYS A 192 -0.48 -4.49 2.27
C LYS A 192 -0.67 -5.70 3.19
N ASN A 193 -1.65 -5.65 4.09
CA ASN A 193 -1.92 -6.70 5.07
C ASN A 193 -0.64 -7.12 5.83
N TYR A 194 0.17 -6.13 6.25
CA TYR A 194 1.41 -6.43 6.97
C TYR A 194 1.10 -7.13 8.31
N ASP A 195 1.70 -8.29 8.49
CA ASP A 195 1.60 -9.14 9.68
C ASP A 195 2.98 -9.25 10.33
N SER A 196 3.07 -9.00 11.64
CA SER A 196 4.34 -9.01 12.36
C SER A 196 5.07 -10.36 12.34
N SER A 197 4.39 -11.44 12.00
CA SER A 197 4.91 -12.82 12.06
C SER A 197 5.40 -13.32 10.70
N TYR A 198 4.73 -12.94 9.60
CA TYR A 198 4.99 -13.52 8.27
C TYR A 198 5.23 -12.49 7.16
N ASN A 199 4.78 -11.23 7.33
CA ASN A 199 4.95 -10.17 6.34
C ASN A 199 5.15 -8.83 7.05
N PRO A 200 6.30 -8.62 7.70
CA PRO A 200 6.55 -7.40 8.45
C PRO A 200 6.67 -6.20 7.51
N GLU A 201 6.18 -5.03 7.96
CA GLU A 201 6.33 -3.78 7.21
C GLU A 201 7.79 -3.30 7.15
N LEU A 202 8.58 -3.63 8.18
CA LEU A 202 9.98 -3.23 8.32
C LEU A 202 10.89 -4.43 8.06
N PRO A 203 12.06 -4.23 7.42
CA PRO A 203 12.57 -2.97 6.87
C PRO A 203 11.79 -2.49 5.63
N LEU A 204 11.41 -1.20 5.60
CA LEU A 204 10.58 -0.60 4.54
C LEU A 204 11.47 0.15 3.55
N VAL A 205 11.55 -0.30 2.30
CA VAL A 205 12.35 0.35 1.25
C VAL A 205 11.80 1.75 0.94
N LEU A 206 12.69 2.74 0.82
CA LEU A 206 12.37 4.13 0.51
C LEU A 206 12.57 4.48 -0.98
N GLY A 207 12.29 5.72 -1.37
CA GLY A 207 12.41 6.22 -2.74
C GLY A 207 11.11 6.07 -3.53
N ARG A 208 10.69 7.12 -4.24
CA ARG A 208 9.41 7.14 -4.98
C ARG A 208 9.55 7.12 -6.50
N SER A 209 10.75 7.24 -7.05
CA SER A 209 11.00 7.05 -8.48
C SER A 209 12.39 6.49 -8.72
N CYS A 210 12.53 5.75 -9.81
CA CYS A 210 13.83 5.25 -10.26
C CYS A 210 13.89 5.12 -11.78
N ALA A 211 15.12 4.94 -12.26
CA ALA A 211 15.43 4.54 -13.62
C ALA A 211 16.37 3.34 -13.61
N GLY A 212 16.19 2.44 -14.57
CA GLY A 212 16.86 1.15 -14.58
C GLY A 212 16.69 0.40 -15.88
N ILE A 213 17.01 -0.89 -15.84
CA ILE A 213 16.98 -1.79 -16.99
C ILE A 213 16.03 -2.94 -16.68
N VAL A 214 15.15 -3.29 -17.61
CA VAL A 214 14.25 -4.44 -17.46
C VAL A 214 15.04 -5.74 -17.38
N GLU A 215 14.81 -6.51 -16.33
CA GLU A 215 15.49 -7.80 -16.08
C GLU A 215 14.57 -9.00 -16.31
N ALA A 216 13.26 -8.84 -16.05
CA ALA A 216 12.26 -9.85 -16.36
C ALA A 216 10.91 -9.20 -16.63
N VAL A 217 10.14 -9.81 -17.53
CA VAL A 217 8.80 -9.36 -17.91
C VAL A 217 7.80 -10.47 -17.59
N GLY A 218 6.70 -10.11 -16.93
CA GLY A 218 5.61 -11.01 -16.62
C GLY A 218 4.97 -11.59 -17.89
N LYS A 219 4.60 -12.88 -17.84
CA LYS A 219 4.09 -13.64 -18.99
C LYS A 219 2.84 -13.03 -19.65
N THR A 220 2.02 -12.32 -18.89
CA THR A 220 0.77 -11.71 -19.38
C THR A 220 0.92 -10.21 -19.62
N SER A 221 2.13 -9.66 -19.48
CA SER A 221 2.37 -8.24 -19.70
C SER A 221 2.08 -7.84 -21.15
N LYS A 222 1.42 -6.70 -21.30
CA LYS A 222 1.08 -6.00 -22.55
C LYS A 222 1.82 -4.66 -22.69
N SER A 223 2.80 -4.39 -21.83
CA SER A 223 3.62 -3.17 -21.87
C SER A 223 4.39 -2.96 -23.18
N GLY A 224 4.68 -4.04 -23.91
CA GLY A 224 5.59 -3.99 -25.06
C GLY A 224 7.06 -3.72 -24.67
N LEU A 225 7.40 -3.88 -23.39
CA LEU A 225 8.77 -3.81 -22.88
C LEU A 225 9.45 -5.17 -23.00
N GLU A 226 10.75 -5.14 -23.27
CA GLU A 226 11.60 -6.34 -23.38
C GLU A 226 12.75 -6.31 -22.37
N ILE A 227 13.34 -7.47 -22.10
CA ILE A 227 14.53 -7.56 -21.25
C ILE A 227 15.65 -6.75 -21.89
N GLY A 228 16.27 -5.86 -21.11
CA GLY A 228 17.29 -4.92 -21.60
C GLY A 228 16.78 -3.51 -21.89
N ASP A 229 15.46 -3.29 -21.94
CA ASP A 229 14.90 -1.95 -22.14
C ASP A 229 15.28 -1.01 -20.98
N GLU A 230 15.70 0.22 -21.32
CA GLU A 230 15.94 1.28 -20.36
C GLU A 230 14.62 1.97 -19.99
N VAL A 231 14.29 1.95 -18.71
CA VAL A 231 12.97 2.30 -18.20
C VAL A 231 13.06 3.24 -17.01
N TRP A 232 11.97 3.95 -16.76
CA TRP A 232 11.75 4.75 -15.57
C TRP A 232 10.36 4.50 -15.00
N LEU A 233 10.20 4.68 -13.69
CA LEU A 233 8.97 4.34 -12.98
C LEU A 233 8.81 5.17 -11.70
N ALA A 234 7.59 5.16 -11.17
CA ALA A 234 7.25 5.77 -9.89
C ALA A 234 6.45 4.81 -9.00
N ALA A 235 6.67 4.90 -7.68
CA ALA A 235 5.98 4.14 -6.67
C ALA A 235 5.11 5.04 -5.79
N PRO A 236 3.87 4.63 -5.45
CA PRO A 236 3.02 5.38 -4.54
C PRO A 236 3.57 5.30 -3.11
N TRP A 237 3.14 6.22 -2.25
CA TRP A 237 3.61 6.32 -0.86
C TRP A 237 3.22 5.12 0.01
N TYR A 238 2.17 4.38 -0.37
CA TYR A 238 1.65 3.25 0.39
C TYR A 238 2.31 1.91 0.05
N GLU A 239 3.22 1.88 -0.93
CA GLU A 239 3.99 0.70 -1.33
C GLU A 239 5.45 0.79 -0.92
N SER A 240 6.14 -0.35 -1.01
CA SER A 240 7.60 -0.40 -0.91
C SER A 240 8.22 0.53 -1.96
N GLY A 241 9.32 1.18 -1.60
CA GLY A 241 10.00 2.14 -2.45
C GLY A 241 10.86 1.52 -3.55
N THR A 242 11.60 2.41 -4.22
CA THR A 242 12.37 2.13 -5.44
C THR A 242 13.89 2.24 -5.22
N ALA A 243 14.34 2.66 -4.05
CA ALA A 243 15.75 2.78 -3.70
C ALA A 243 16.33 1.42 -3.26
N SER A 244 16.33 0.47 -4.18
CA SER A 244 16.86 -0.90 -4.03
C SER A 244 17.51 -1.36 -5.32
N GLU A 245 18.36 -2.39 -5.29
CA GLU A 245 19.01 -2.92 -6.51
C GLU A 245 17.99 -3.48 -7.53
N LEU A 246 16.88 -4.05 -7.05
CA LEU A 246 15.79 -4.56 -7.87
C LEU A 246 14.46 -4.00 -7.38
N VAL A 247 13.53 -3.77 -8.31
CA VAL A 247 12.14 -3.39 -8.01
C VAL A 247 11.19 -4.15 -8.93
N VAL A 248 10.06 -4.58 -8.36
CA VAL A 248 8.93 -5.14 -9.12
C VAL A 248 7.86 -4.07 -9.21
N VAL A 249 7.36 -3.82 -10.42
CA VAL A 249 6.32 -2.82 -10.66
C VAL A 249 5.27 -3.38 -11.62
N PRO A 250 3.98 -3.02 -11.46
CA PRO A 250 2.99 -3.29 -12.48
C PRO A 250 3.33 -2.59 -13.79
N GLU A 251 3.02 -3.24 -14.90
CA GLU A 251 3.20 -2.66 -16.25
C GLU A 251 2.55 -1.29 -16.45
N THR A 252 1.52 -0.96 -15.67
CA THR A 252 0.79 0.30 -15.77
C THR A 252 1.53 1.49 -15.20
N ARG A 253 2.68 1.30 -14.52
CA ARG A 253 3.45 2.35 -13.81
C ARG A 253 4.90 2.49 -14.26
N ILE A 254 5.22 1.94 -15.42
CA ILE A 254 6.56 1.92 -15.99
C ILE A 254 6.48 2.32 -17.46
N SER A 255 7.49 3.04 -17.92
CA SER A 255 7.64 3.40 -19.33
C SER A 255 9.12 3.42 -19.71
N ARG A 256 9.42 3.47 -21.02
CA ARG A 256 10.78 3.70 -21.49
C ARG A 256 11.25 5.08 -21.02
N LYS A 257 12.49 5.17 -20.56
CA LYS A 257 13.05 6.47 -20.18
C LYS A 257 13.31 7.32 -21.43
N PRO A 258 13.40 8.66 -21.31
CA PRO A 258 13.79 9.52 -22.42
C PRO A 258 15.21 9.17 -22.90
N PHE A 259 15.44 9.22 -24.21
CA PHE A 259 16.72 8.76 -24.79
C PHE A 259 17.84 9.81 -24.67
N LEU A 260 17.49 11.08 -24.44
CA LEU A 260 18.46 12.17 -24.32
C LEU A 260 19.18 12.24 -22.96
N ILE A 261 18.73 11.49 -21.95
CA ILE A 261 19.23 11.62 -20.58
C ILE A 261 19.73 10.29 -20.00
N GLY A 262 20.71 10.41 -19.10
CA GLY A 262 21.21 9.29 -18.29
C GLY A 262 20.24 8.84 -17.21
N PHE A 263 20.61 7.79 -16.47
CA PHE A 263 19.76 7.20 -15.43
C PHE A 263 19.50 8.16 -14.26
N GLU A 264 20.46 8.99 -13.87
CA GLU A 264 20.31 9.95 -12.77
C GLU A 264 19.26 11.01 -13.09
N GLY A 265 19.31 11.58 -14.30
CA GLY A 265 18.28 12.50 -14.80
C GLY A 265 16.93 11.81 -14.94
N ALA A 266 16.91 10.60 -15.47
CA ALA A 266 15.66 9.85 -15.62
C ALA A 266 15.02 9.49 -14.27
N ALA A 267 15.81 9.17 -13.24
CA ALA A 267 15.25 8.89 -11.92
C ALA A 267 14.62 10.13 -11.25
N SER A 268 15.03 11.33 -11.65
CA SER A 268 14.69 12.60 -10.99
C SER A 268 13.24 13.06 -11.22
N LEU A 269 12.59 12.56 -12.27
CA LEU A 269 11.36 13.14 -12.82
C LEU A 269 10.08 12.31 -12.61
N PRO A 270 10.06 10.96 -12.64
CA PRO A 270 8.81 10.20 -12.69
C PRO A 270 7.81 10.55 -11.58
N TYR A 271 8.25 10.66 -10.33
CA TYR A 271 7.34 10.93 -9.22
C TYR A 271 6.84 12.39 -9.22
N SER A 272 7.77 13.34 -9.25
CA SER A 272 7.48 14.78 -9.22
C SER A 272 6.78 15.28 -10.47
N GLY A 273 7.16 14.76 -11.63
CA GLY A 273 6.52 15.02 -12.92
C GLY A 273 5.09 14.50 -12.97
N CYS A 274 4.83 13.29 -12.46
CA CYS A 274 3.46 12.79 -12.37
C CYS A 274 2.58 13.67 -11.49
N ILE A 275 3.09 14.13 -10.34
CA ILE A 275 2.39 15.08 -9.46
C ILE A 275 2.08 16.38 -10.22
N ALA A 276 3.12 17.01 -10.78
CA ALA A 276 2.99 18.28 -11.48
C ALA A 276 1.97 18.20 -12.62
N LEU A 277 2.16 17.24 -13.53
CA LEU A 277 1.33 17.14 -14.74
C LEU A 277 -0.12 16.78 -14.40
N SER A 278 -0.34 15.87 -13.46
CA SER A 278 -1.69 15.50 -13.02
C SER A 278 -2.43 16.69 -12.40
N LEU A 279 -1.75 17.49 -11.57
CA LEU A 279 -2.34 18.67 -10.96
C LEU A 279 -2.64 19.76 -11.97
N MET A 280 -1.73 19.99 -12.92
CA MET A 280 -1.93 20.96 -14.00
C MET A 280 -3.11 20.56 -14.90
N ASP A 281 -3.16 19.30 -15.34
CA ASP A 281 -4.25 18.77 -16.17
C ASP A 281 -5.60 18.82 -15.44
N ALA A 282 -5.65 18.40 -14.16
CA ALA A 282 -6.88 18.38 -13.37
C ALA A 282 -7.51 19.77 -13.17
N HIS A 283 -6.70 20.84 -13.23
CA HIS A 283 -7.16 22.23 -13.09
C HIS A 283 -7.18 22.99 -14.42
N GLY A 284 -7.06 22.28 -15.53
CA GLY A 284 -7.16 22.84 -16.87
C GLY A 284 -6.00 23.77 -17.25
N LEU A 285 -4.83 23.62 -16.63
CA LEU A 285 -3.59 24.30 -17.04
C LEU A 285 -2.83 23.37 -17.99
N THR A 286 -3.08 23.50 -19.29
CA THR A 286 -2.53 22.64 -20.35
C THR A 286 -1.86 23.49 -21.44
N GLU A 287 -1.19 22.85 -22.40
CA GLU A 287 -0.57 23.54 -23.54
C GLU A 287 -1.51 24.50 -24.28
N HIS A 288 -2.79 24.15 -24.38
CA HIS A 288 -3.78 24.95 -25.13
C HIS A 288 -4.48 26.02 -24.29
N THR A 289 -4.42 25.92 -22.96
CA THR A 289 -5.21 26.77 -22.04
C THR A 289 -4.37 27.67 -21.15
N SER A 290 -3.05 27.44 -21.07
CA SER A 290 -2.14 28.17 -20.18
C SER A 290 -1.75 29.56 -20.70
N LYS A 291 -1.91 29.82 -22.00
CA LYS A 291 -1.47 31.07 -22.62
C LYS A 291 -2.10 32.29 -21.96
N GLY A 292 -1.25 33.19 -21.47
CA GLY A 292 -1.66 34.44 -20.80
C GLY A 292 -2.16 34.27 -19.36
N LYS A 293 -2.24 33.04 -18.83
CA LYS A 293 -2.57 32.79 -17.42
C LYS A 293 -1.44 33.24 -16.52
N ARG A 294 -1.77 33.77 -15.35
CA ARG A 294 -0.78 34.13 -14.33
C ARG A 294 -0.66 33.02 -13.30
N VAL A 295 0.53 32.45 -13.17
CA VAL A 295 0.81 31.31 -12.30
C VAL A 295 1.86 31.70 -11.27
N LEU A 296 1.55 31.52 -9.99
CA LEU A 296 2.52 31.64 -8.89
C LEU A 296 2.93 30.24 -8.43
N VAL A 297 4.21 29.92 -8.44
CA VAL A 297 4.75 28.68 -7.89
C VAL A 297 5.48 28.98 -6.59
N GLN A 298 4.94 28.52 -5.45
CA GLN A 298 5.62 28.64 -4.17
C GLN A 298 6.65 27.52 -3.96
N ASP A 299 7.88 27.91 -3.60
CA ASP A 299 9.06 27.05 -3.52
C ASP A 299 9.37 26.32 -4.84
N ALA A 300 9.65 27.09 -5.90
CA ALA A 300 9.99 26.55 -7.21
C ALA A 300 11.25 25.67 -7.20
N CYS A 301 12.04 25.71 -6.12
CA CYS A 301 13.20 24.83 -5.91
C CYS A 301 12.81 23.37 -5.71
N SER A 302 11.56 23.07 -5.34
CA SER A 302 11.12 21.70 -5.17
C SER A 302 11.12 20.94 -6.52
N PRO A 303 11.29 19.60 -6.52
CA PRO A 303 11.17 18.80 -7.75
C PRO A 303 9.89 19.08 -8.54
N VAL A 304 8.75 19.24 -7.84
CA VAL A 304 7.46 19.52 -8.47
C VAL A 304 7.42 20.95 -9.00
N GLY A 305 7.91 21.92 -8.23
CA GLY A 305 7.98 23.32 -8.62
C GLY A 305 8.85 23.56 -9.86
N CYS A 306 9.96 22.84 -9.98
CA CYS A 306 10.83 22.85 -11.16
C CYS A 306 10.07 22.40 -12.42
N VAL A 307 9.20 21.39 -12.33
CA VAL A 307 8.40 20.91 -13.47
C VAL A 307 7.29 21.89 -13.82
N ILE A 308 6.51 22.35 -12.83
CA ILE A 308 5.40 23.29 -13.05
C ILE A 308 5.92 24.58 -13.69
N THR A 309 7.02 25.12 -13.18
CA THR A 309 7.63 26.36 -13.69
C THR A 309 7.98 26.24 -15.18
N GLN A 310 8.65 25.15 -15.57
CA GLN A 310 9.07 24.93 -16.96
C GLN A 310 7.87 24.76 -17.88
N LEU A 311 6.93 23.89 -17.53
CA LEU A 311 5.77 23.59 -18.37
C LEU A 311 4.85 24.80 -18.51
N ALA A 312 4.52 25.47 -17.40
CA ALA A 312 3.66 26.66 -17.44
C ALA A 312 4.27 27.76 -18.32
N ASN A 313 5.58 28.03 -18.18
CA ASN A 313 6.26 29.01 -19.02
C ASN A 313 6.27 28.59 -20.50
N LYS A 314 6.62 27.33 -20.81
CA LYS A 314 6.62 26.81 -22.19
C LYS A 314 5.24 26.84 -22.84
N TRP A 315 4.17 26.70 -22.06
CA TRP A 315 2.78 26.82 -22.53
C TRP A 315 2.28 28.27 -22.57
N GLY A 316 3.15 29.26 -22.35
CA GLY A 316 2.86 30.67 -22.50
C GLY A 316 2.14 31.32 -21.32
N ALA A 317 2.20 30.71 -20.13
CA ALA A 317 1.76 31.36 -18.90
C ALA A 317 2.82 32.37 -18.40
N ASN A 318 2.36 33.40 -17.71
CA ASN A 318 3.22 34.34 -16.98
C ASN A 318 3.54 33.74 -15.61
N VAL A 319 4.74 33.18 -15.46
CA VAL A 319 5.14 32.45 -14.25
C VAL A 319 5.90 33.37 -13.29
N ALA A 320 5.34 33.55 -12.10
CA ALA A 320 6.01 34.08 -10.94
C ALA A 320 6.37 32.95 -9.98
N VAL A 321 7.49 33.08 -9.27
CA VAL A 321 7.98 32.04 -8.37
C VAL A 321 8.51 32.61 -7.08
N THR A 322 8.38 31.83 -6.00
CA THR A 322 9.19 32.04 -4.80
C THR A 322 10.31 31.01 -4.74
N CYS A 323 11.52 31.43 -4.40
CA CYS A 323 12.67 30.53 -4.30
C CYS A 323 13.71 31.06 -3.30
N HIS A 324 14.73 30.26 -3.00
CA HIS A 324 15.89 30.71 -2.23
C HIS A 324 16.81 31.58 -3.10
N THR A 325 17.50 32.57 -2.52
CA THR A 325 18.38 33.47 -3.29
C THR A 325 19.41 32.73 -4.13
N ARG A 326 20.02 31.67 -3.59
CA ARG A 326 21.01 30.85 -4.31
C ARG A 326 20.43 30.10 -5.52
N SER A 327 19.12 29.82 -5.53
CA SER A 327 18.45 29.08 -6.59
C SER A 327 17.93 29.99 -7.70
N ALA A 328 17.88 31.30 -7.49
CA ALA A 328 17.36 32.26 -8.47
C ALA A 328 17.98 32.10 -9.88
N PRO A 329 19.30 31.88 -10.06
CA PRO A 329 19.86 31.66 -11.39
C PRO A 329 19.32 30.40 -12.07
N VAL A 330 19.23 29.29 -11.32
CA VAL A 330 18.69 28.02 -11.84
C VAL A 330 17.23 28.19 -12.22
N ILE A 331 16.42 28.78 -11.34
CA ILE A 331 14.98 28.98 -11.57
C ILE A 331 14.71 29.94 -12.74
N HIS A 332 15.57 30.95 -12.94
CA HIS A 332 15.54 31.79 -14.12
C HIS A 332 15.80 30.99 -15.41
N GLU A 333 16.80 30.09 -15.42
CA GLU A 333 17.06 29.20 -16.56
C GLU A 333 15.92 28.21 -16.83
N LEU A 334 15.14 27.84 -15.80
CA LEU A 334 13.92 27.05 -15.94
C LEU A 334 12.74 27.84 -16.52
N GLY A 335 12.89 29.16 -16.73
CA GLY A 335 11.93 29.99 -17.44
C GLY A 335 11.06 30.88 -16.57
N ALA A 336 11.33 31.00 -15.26
CA ALA A 336 10.65 31.99 -14.43
C ALA A 336 11.22 33.40 -14.69
N ALA A 337 10.38 34.30 -15.20
CA ALA A 337 10.77 35.70 -15.40
C ALA A 337 10.58 36.57 -14.13
N ASP A 338 9.56 36.26 -13.32
CA ASP A 338 9.25 37.00 -12.10
C ASP A 338 9.67 36.19 -10.86
N ILE A 339 10.84 36.50 -10.29
CA ILE A 339 11.45 35.74 -9.20
C ILE A 339 11.41 36.55 -7.90
N ILE A 340 10.79 35.95 -6.89
CA ILE A 340 10.77 36.45 -5.51
C ILE A 340 11.75 35.59 -4.70
N ALA A 341 12.96 36.10 -4.53
CA ALA A 341 14.04 35.40 -3.85
C ALA A 341 14.08 35.75 -2.36
N PHE A 342 14.06 34.73 -1.50
CA PHE A 342 14.23 34.89 -0.06
C PHE A 342 15.63 34.43 0.36
N ALA A 343 16.31 35.26 1.16
CA ALA A 343 17.68 35.02 1.62
C ALA A 343 17.80 33.96 2.72
N ASN A 344 16.68 33.37 3.17
CA ASN A 344 16.70 32.62 4.43
C ASN A 344 17.66 31.42 4.38
N GLU A 345 18.63 31.48 5.29
CA GLU A 345 19.53 30.41 5.73
C GLU A 345 18.92 29.61 6.92
N HIS A 346 17.62 29.78 7.22
CA HIS A 346 17.01 29.44 8.52
C HIS A 346 15.62 28.79 8.50
N PHE A 347 15.18 28.15 7.42
CA PHE A 347 14.01 27.22 7.45
C PHE A 347 14.27 25.96 8.32
N ARG A 348 15.47 25.76 8.87
CA ARG A 348 15.82 24.66 9.80
C ARG A 348 15.22 24.75 11.20
N SER A 349 14.54 25.82 11.60
CA SER A 349 13.99 25.92 12.96
C SER A 349 12.51 26.28 12.94
N ASN A 350 11.75 25.66 13.86
CA ASN A 350 10.38 26.01 14.23
C ASN A 350 10.24 27.47 14.77
N PHE A 351 11.18 28.37 14.46
CA PHE A 351 11.35 29.68 15.07
C PHE A 351 11.78 30.76 14.07
N ILE A 352 11.40 30.66 12.79
CA ILE A 352 11.13 31.90 12.05
C ILE A 352 9.78 32.40 12.53
N ASP A 353 9.73 33.66 12.95
CA ASP A 353 8.45 34.32 13.21
C ASP A 353 7.69 34.34 11.89
N VAL A 354 6.71 33.43 11.74
CA VAL A 354 5.87 33.24 10.54
C VAL A 354 5.37 34.58 10.00
N ASN A 355 5.24 35.57 10.88
CA ASN A 355 4.85 36.94 10.57
C ASN A 355 5.85 37.71 9.68
N VAL A 356 7.16 37.45 9.78
CA VAL A 356 8.21 38.16 9.02
C VAL A 356 8.30 37.64 7.57
N GLU A 357 8.27 36.33 7.36
CA GLU A 357 8.20 35.79 5.98
C GLU A 357 6.90 36.21 5.30
N LYS A 358 5.80 36.18 6.05
CA LYS A 358 4.49 36.62 5.56
C LYS A 358 4.48 38.09 5.17
N SER A 359 5.10 39.00 5.93
CA SER A 359 5.16 40.43 5.60
C SER A 359 6.03 40.71 4.38
N ASN A 360 7.19 40.05 4.26
CA ASN A 360 8.04 40.18 3.08
C ASN A 360 7.33 39.69 1.82
N LEU A 361 6.66 38.53 1.90
CA LEU A 361 5.87 38.01 0.80
C LEU A 361 4.71 38.93 0.42
N ILE A 362 4.05 39.58 1.39
CA ILE A 362 3.01 40.59 1.11
C ILE A 362 3.59 41.74 0.30
N ASN A 363 4.72 42.31 0.75
CA ASN A 363 5.30 43.49 0.11
C ASN A 363 5.68 43.21 -1.34
N GLU A 364 6.16 41.99 -1.61
CA GLU A 364 6.46 41.53 -2.96
C GLU A 364 5.19 41.24 -3.79
N LEU A 365 4.20 40.54 -3.24
CA LEU A 365 3.02 40.17 -4.03
C LEU A 365 2.03 41.32 -4.25
N THR A 366 2.00 42.34 -3.38
CA THR A 366 1.06 43.48 -3.46
C THR A 366 1.17 44.30 -4.76
N PRO A 367 2.36 44.67 -5.26
CA PRO A 367 2.48 45.41 -6.54
C PRO A 367 2.18 44.56 -7.78
N ARG A 368 2.09 43.23 -7.64
CA ARG A 368 1.86 42.31 -8.76
C ARG A 368 0.37 42.17 -9.04
N GLU A 369 -0.01 41.94 -10.30
CA GLU A 369 -1.40 41.58 -10.59
C GLU A 369 -1.72 40.19 -10.03
N LYS A 370 -3.01 39.97 -9.85
CA LYS A 370 -3.55 38.74 -9.28
C LYS A 370 -3.26 37.51 -10.13
N PHE A 371 -3.17 36.36 -9.48
CA PHE A 371 -2.85 35.08 -10.11
C PHE A 371 -4.11 34.26 -10.38
N ASP A 372 -4.11 33.53 -11.49
CA ASP A 372 -5.14 32.54 -11.81
C ASP A 372 -4.87 31.23 -11.08
N TYR A 373 -3.60 30.87 -10.91
CA TYR A 373 -3.18 29.65 -10.24
C TYR A 373 -2.08 29.95 -9.23
N ILE A 374 -2.21 29.42 -8.02
CA ILE A 374 -1.15 29.43 -7.00
C ILE A 374 -0.84 27.98 -6.63
N PHE A 375 0.35 27.49 -6.98
CA PHE A 375 0.83 26.16 -6.62
C PHE A 375 1.63 26.19 -5.33
N LEU A 376 1.24 25.34 -4.38
CA LEU A 376 1.95 25.13 -3.12
C LEU A 376 2.73 23.83 -3.21
N THR A 377 4.05 23.93 -3.38
CA THR A 377 4.93 22.76 -3.54
C THR A 377 5.73 22.43 -2.28
N THR A 378 5.61 23.28 -1.26
CA THR A 378 6.13 23.05 0.09
C THR A 378 5.07 23.42 1.12
N ARG A 379 5.20 22.90 2.35
CA ARG A 379 4.32 23.31 3.44
C ARG A 379 4.63 24.75 3.81
N ILE A 380 3.59 25.57 3.79
CA ILE A 380 3.64 26.95 4.25
C ILE A 380 3.20 27.03 5.71
N ALA A 381 3.80 27.94 6.46
CA ALA A 381 3.46 28.16 7.86
C ALA A 381 2.24 29.09 8.05
N TYR A 382 1.68 29.64 6.96
CA TYR A 382 0.55 30.57 6.98
C TYR A 382 -0.70 29.99 6.30
N ASP A 383 -1.88 30.48 6.71
CA ASP A 383 -3.20 30.01 6.26
C ASP A 383 -3.47 30.24 4.76
N HIS A 384 -4.19 29.34 4.10
CA HIS A 384 -4.59 29.46 2.69
C HIS A 384 -5.40 30.74 2.42
N LYS A 385 -6.22 31.19 3.38
CA LYS A 385 -6.99 32.44 3.28
C LYS A 385 -6.12 33.68 3.03
N PHE A 386 -4.85 33.61 3.41
CA PHE A 386 -3.91 34.68 3.14
C PHE A 386 -3.64 34.82 1.62
N LEU A 387 -3.47 33.70 0.92
CA LEU A 387 -3.14 33.66 -0.50
C LEU A 387 -4.34 34.01 -1.39
N GLU A 388 -5.57 33.81 -0.91
CA GLU A 388 -6.80 34.19 -1.61
C GLU A 388 -6.84 35.68 -2.00
N LYS A 389 -6.16 36.54 -1.23
CA LYS A 389 -6.06 37.99 -1.54
C LYS A 389 -5.38 38.27 -2.88
N PHE A 390 -4.45 37.40 -3.28
CA PHE A 390 -3.67 37.51 -4.50
C PHE A 390 -4.29 36.72 -5.66
N LEU A 391 -5.44 36.07 -5.48
CA LEU A 391 -6.14 35.37 -6.55
C LEU A 391 -7.06 36.30 -7.35
N THR A 392 -7.23 35.96 -8.63
CA THR A 392 -8.33 36.47 -9.45
C THR A 392 -9.67 35.91 -8.95
N LYS A 393 -10.81 36.45 -9.43
CA LYS A 393 -12.14 35.98 -8.98
C LYS A 393 -12.40 34.50 -9.24
N GLN A 394 -11.73 33.92 -10.24
CA GLN A 394 -11.82 32.51 -10.62
C GLN A 394 -10.51 31.75 -10.30
N GLY A 395 -9.60 32.39 -9.58
CA GLY A 395 -8.30 31.82 -9.29
C GLY A 395 -8.39 30.69 -8.28
N ILE A 396 -7.44 29.75 -8.35
CA ILE A 396 -7.43 28.53 -7.55
C ILE A 396 -6.06 28.36 -6.87
N ILE A 397 -6.07 27.92 -5.61
CA ILE A 397 -4.87 27.44 -4.91
C ILE A 397 -4.83 25.92 -5.04
N ILE A 398 -3.67 25.39 -5.44
CA ILE A 398 -3.45 23.98 -5.70
C ILE A 398 -2.32 23.48 -4.80
N ASP A 399 -2.64 22.54 -3.92
CA ASP A 399 -1.66 21.86 -3.08
C ASP A 399 -1.01 20.71 -3.83
N ALA A 400 0.31 20.81 -4.02
CA ALA A 400 1.15 19.73 -4.52
C ALA A 400 1.89 18.97 -3.41
N VAL A 401 1.61 19.33 -2.15
CA VAL A 401 2.16 18.67 -0.96
C VAL A 401 1.22 17.56 -0.51
N GLU A 402 1.76 16.47 0.03
CA GLU A 402 0.92 15.36 0.46
C GLU A 402 0.10 15.73 1.70
N PRO A 403 -1.21 15.39 1.76
CA PRO A 403 -2.05 15.75 2.89
C PRO A 403 -1.61 15.06 4.18
N GLU A 404 -2.03 15.61 5.32
CA GLU A 404 -1.91 14.91 6.60
C GLU A 404 -2.93 13.78 6.67
N LEU A 405 -2.46 12.60 7.09
CA LEU A 405 -3.28 11.41 7.16
C LEU A 405 -3.78 11.23 8.58
N ALA A 406 -5.01 11.68 8.83
CA ALA A 406 -5.69 11.49 10.13
C ALA A 406 -5.73 10.00 10.56
N SER A 407 -5.62 9.06 9.61
CA SER A 407 -5.59 7.63 9.86
C SER A 407 -4.48 7.19 10.83
N ASP A 408 -3.37 7.91 10.89
CA ASP A 408 -2.27 7.54 11.78
C ASP A 408 -2.60 7.84 13.26
N GLU A 409 -3.42 8.85 13.50
CA GLU A 409 -3.88 9.29 14.82
C GLU A 409 -5.11 8.54 15.34
N TYR A 410 -5.75 7.73 14.49
CA TYR A 410 -6.96 7.00 14.88
C TYR A 410 -6.74 6.07 16.07
N GLY A 411 -7.65 6.13 17.04
CA GLY A 411 -7.74 5.16 18.13
C GLY A 411 -8.17 3.75 17.65
N PRO A 412 -8.17 2.75 18.54
CA PRO A 412 -8.41 1.35 18.18
C PRO A 412 -9.77 1.13 17.49
N LEU A 413 -10.83 1.79 17.96
CA LEU A 413 -12.18 1.70 17.37
C LEU A 413 -12.19 2.18 15.90
N MET A 414 -11.66 3.37 15.64
CA MET A 414 -11.61 3.95 14.30
C MET A 414 -10.72 3.14 13.36
N ARG A 415 -9.66 2.51 13.86
CA ARG A 415 -8.82 1.59 13.07
C ARG A 415 -9.57 0.32 12.64
N VAL A 416 -10.46 -0.22 13.47
CA VAL A 416 -11.30 -1.37 13.09
C VAL A 416 -12.25 -0.99 11.97
N LEU A 417 -12.91 0.16 12.09
CA LEU A 417 -13.81 0.68 11.04
C LEU A 417 -13.05 0.95 9.75
N LEU A 418 -11.88 1.58 9.83
CA LEU A 418 -11.01 1.82 8.68
C LEU A 418 -10.57 0.52 8.01
N ALA A 419 -10.20 -0.51 8.78
CA ALA A 419 -9.83 -1.81 8.25
C ALA A 419 -10.99 -2.48 7.49
N PHE A 420 -12.22 -2.35 7.99
CA PHE A 420 -13.42 -2.80 7.27
C PHE A 420 -13.60 -2.06 5.96
N LEU A 421 -13.50 -0.73 5.96
CA LEU A 421 -13.59 0.11 4.75
C LEU A 421 -12.51 -0.25 3.72
N VAL A 422 -11.26 -0.46 4.14
CA VAL A 422 -10.16 -0.86 3.27
C VAL A 422 -10.46 -2.22 2.62
N LYS A 423 -10.90 -3.21 3.39
CA LYS A 423 -11.28 -4.53 2.86
C LYS A 423 -12.46 -4.43 1.89
N PHE A 424 -13.47 -3.65 2.25
CA PHE A 424 -14.64 -3.42 1.41
C PHE A 424 -14.27 -2.75 0.07
N ARG A 425 -13.40 -1.72 0.09
CA ARG A 425 -12.91 -1.05 -1.12
C ARG A 425 -12.10 -1.98 -2.01
N LYS A 426 -11.25 -2.83 -1.45
CA LYS A 426 -10.53 -3.88 -2.21
C LYS A 426 -11.51 -4.88 -2.85
N MET A 427 -12.53 -5.31 -2.11
CA MET A 427 -13.55 -6.22 -2.63
C MET A 427 -14.30 -5.60 -3.81
N ILE A 428 -14.73 -4.34 -3.70
CA ILE A 428 -15.35 -3.57 -4.80
C ILE A 428 -14.41 -3.51 -6.01
N ALA A 429 -13.13 -3.18 -5.79
CA ALA A 429 -12.15 -3.08 -6.86
C ALA A 429 -12.00 -4.41 -7.64
N VAL A 430 -11.99 -5.55 -6.94
CA VAL A 430 -12.00 -6.88 -7.56
C VAL A 430 -13.28 -7.12 -8.38
N VAL A 431 -14.44 -6.77 -7.83
CA VAL A 431 -15.74 -6.95 -8.52
C VAL A 431 -15.82 -6.13 -9.81
N PHE A 432 -15.36 -4.88 -9.78
CA PHE A 432 -15.40 -3.98 -10.94
C PHE A 432 -14.14 -4.04 -11.81
N ARG A 433 -13.17 -4.92 -11.49
CA ARG A 433 -11.87 -5.02 -12.18
C ARG A 433 -11.14 -3.67 -12.28
N THR A 434 -11.23 -2.87 -11.22
CA THR A 434 -10.52 -1.60 -11.09
C THR A 434 -9.39 -1.73 -10.08
N HIS A 435 -8.42 -0.81 -10.12
CA HIS A 435 -7.40 -0.71 -9.07
C HIS A 435 -7.90 0.24 -7.98
N PRO A 436 -7.83 -0.16 -6.69
CA PRO A 436 -8.26 0.70 -5.61
C PRO A 436 -7.28 1.88 -5.47
N ASP A 437 -7.80 3.09 -5.59
CA ASP A 437 -7.05 4.30 -5.30
C ASP A 437 -7.05 4.56 -3.78
N TRP A 438 -5.87 4.76 -3.20
CA TRP A 438 -5.65 5.06 -1.78
C TRP A 438 -5.23 6.52 -1.55
N GLY A 439 -5.39 7.36 -2.56
CA GLY A 439 -4.92 8.74 -2.55
C GLY A 439 -3.42 8.84 -2.84
N GLY A 440 -2.99 10.08 -3.10
CA GLY A 440 -1.66 10.37 -3.63
C GLY A 440 -1.70 10.65 -5.13
N PRO A 441 -0.54 10.85 -5.77
CA PRO A 441 -0.49 11.19 -7.18
C PRO A 441 -1.00 10.06 -8.07
N HIS A 442 -1.62 10.44 -9.19
CA HIS A 442 -1.95 9.51 -10.25
C HIS A 442 -0.67 9.09 -10.98
N LEU A 443 -0.17 7.89 -10.65
CA LEU A 443 1.03 7.31 -11.26
C LEU A 443 0.60 6.36 -12.37
N CYS A 444 0.88 6.72 -13.62
CA CYS A 444 0.50 5.95 -14.80
C CYS A 444 1.57 6.06 -15.89
N HIS A 445 1.81 4.97 -16.61
CA HIS A 445 2.71 4.90 -17.76
C HIS A 445 2.41 5.96 -18.83
N LEU A 446 1.13 6.28 -19.08
CA LEU A 446 0.75 7.32 -20.04
C LEU A 446 1.27 8.71 -19.65
N VAL A 447 1.30 9.02 -18.35
CA VAL A 447 1.85 10.28 -17.84
C VAL A 447 3.37 10.27 -17.99
N LEU A 448 4.02 9.12 -17.74
CA LEU A 448 5.45 8.95 -17.96
C LEU A 448 5.82 9.08 -19.45
N GLU A 449 5.03 8.53 -20.37
CA GLU A 449 5.25 8.68 -21.81
C GLU A 449 5.15 10.15 -22.26
N ARG A 450 4.16 10.88 -21.75
CA ARG A 450 4.01 12.31 -22.05
C ARG A 450 5.16 13.14 -21.48
N LEU A 451 5.61 12.84 -20.26
CA LEU A 451 6.82 13.44 -19.67
C LEU A 451 8.07 13.09 -20.48
N ALA A 452 8.16 11.87 -21.01
CA ALA A 452 9.28 11.48 -21.86
C ALA A 452 9.31 12.27 -23.16
N GLY A 453 8.14 12.48 -23.78
CA GLY A 453 7.98 13.37 -24.93
C GLY A 453 8.50 14.78 -24.61
N PHE A 454 8.07 15.37 -23.49
CA PHE A 454 8.51 16.71 -23.10
C PHE A 454 10.02 16.83 -22.88
N VAL A 455 10.66 15.79 -22.33
CA VAL A 455 12.12 15.75 -22.17
C VAL A 455 12.82 15.58 -23.51
N ASN A 456 12.33 14.69 -24.37
CA ASN A 456 12.91 14.44 -25.69
C ASN A 456 12.79 15.67 -26.62
N ASP A 457 11.72 16.47 -26.48
CA ASP A 457 11.49 17.71 -27.23
C ASP A 457 12.16 18.93 -26.57
N GLU A 458 12.97 18.72 -25.52
CA GLU A 458 13.66 19.75 -24.73
C GLU A 458 12.74 20.83 -24.12
N THR A 459 11.43 20.57 -24.07
CA THR A 459 10.46 21.43 -23.38
C THR A 459 10.62 21.36 -21.86
N LEU A 460 11.09 20.21 -21.36
CA LEU A 460 11.29 19.95 -19.94
C LEU A 460 12.71 19.42 -19.67
N LYS A 461 13.47 20.10 -18.83
CA LYS A 461 14.80 19.67 -18.37
C LYS A 461 14.70 18.97 -17.02
N THR A 462 15.50 17.93 -16.84
CA THR A 462 15.67 17.24 -15.55
C THR A 462 16.58 18.03 -14.62
N VAL A 463 16.15 18.25 -13.38
CA VAL A 463 16.90 19.00 -12.37
C VAL A 463 17.40 18.04 -11.30
N VAL A 464 18.68 17.68 -11.40
CA VAL A 464 19.40 16.85 -10.42
C VAL A 464 20.34 17.75 -9.63
N ASP A 465 20.14 17.84 -8.31
CA ASP A 465 21.00 18.66 -7.45
C ASP A 465 22.31 17.94 -7.13
N ARG A 466 22.15 16.72 -6.60
CA ARG A 466 23.23 15.92 -6.04
C ARG A 466 22.96 14.44 -6.25
N VAL A 467 24.05 13.73 -6.49
CA VAL A 467 24.09 12.27 -6.63
C VAL A 467 24.92 11.72 -5.49
N TYR A 468 24.35 10.78 -4.75
CA TYR A 468 24.95 10.12 -3.60
C TYR A 468 25.09 8.62 -3.87
N THR A 469 26.01 7.99 -3.15
CA THR A 469 26.09 6.54 -3.08
C THR A 469 25.17 6.00 -1.98
N PRO A 470 24.78 4.71 -1.98
CA PRO A 470 23.90 4.15 -0.95
C PRO A 470 24.45 4.34 0.48
N ASN A 471 25.77 4.30 0.65
CA ASN A 471 26.43 4.49 1.93
C ASN A 471 26.30 5.92 2.49
N GLU A 472 25.91 6.89 1.66
CA GLU A 472 25.75 8.30 2.04
C GLU A 472 24.27 8.68 2.22
N VAL A 473 23.40 7.70 2.45
CA VAL A 473 21.94 7.90 2.55
C VAL A 473 21.54 8.93 3.60
N GLU A 474 22.21 8.97 4.75
CA GLU A 474 21.92 9.95 5.80
C GLU A 474 22.12 11.38 5.29
N ARG A 475 23.24 11.62 4.59
CA ARG A 475 23.52 12.93 3.96
C ARG A 475 22.53 13.26 2.87
N ALA A 476 22.07 12.26 2.11
CA ALA A 476 21.06 12.45 1.08
C ALA A 476 19.69 12.82 1.70
N LEU A 477 19.30 12.20 2.82
CA LEU A 477 18.08 12.51 3.56
C LEU A 477 18.10 13.90 4.21
N ASP A 478 19.25 14.30 4.75
CA ASP A 478 19.43 15.66 5.25
C ASP A 478 19.37 16.69 4.11
N HIS A 479 19.89 16.34 2.94
CA HIS A 479 19.90 17.22 1.78
C HIS A 479 18.50 17.45 1.21
N ILE A 480 17.65 16.43 1.07
CA ILE A 480 16.27 16.58 0.55
C ILE A 480 15.40 17.50 1.43
N CYS A 481 15.71 17.59 2.73
CA CYS A 481 15.02 18.46 3.68
C CYS A 481 15.76 19.77 3.93
N SER A 482 16.93 19.96 3.31
CA SER A 482 17.66 21.22 3.39
C SER A 482 17.04 22.24 2.44
N GLU A 483 17.05 23.50 2.88
CA GLU A 483 16.90 24.70 2.04
C GLU A 483 17.95 24.79 0.93
N LYS A 484 19.00 23.97 1.07
CA LYS A 484 20.04 23.81 0.07
C LYS A 484 19.68 22.85 -1.07
N SER A 485 18.51 22.22 -1.05
CA SER A 485 18.04 21.39 -2.16
C SER A 485 17.49 22.21 -3.34
N ILE A 486 17.83 21.84 -4.58
CA ILE A 486 17.21 22.35 -5.82
C ILE A 486 16.89 21.17 -6.74
N GLY A 487 15.62 20.86 -6.94
CA GLY A 487 15.19 19.69 -7.69
C GLY A 487 15.43 18.41 -6.89
N SER A 488 15.86 17.34 -7.56
CA SER A 488 15.86 16.00 -7.01
C SER A 488 17.23 15.57 -6.48
N THR A 489 17.22 14.75 -5.43
CA THR A 489 18.39 14.09 -4.86
C THR A 489 18.40 12.63 -5.26
N ILE A 490 19.50 12.16 -5.82
CA ILE A 490 19.59 10.84 -6.45
C ILE A 490 20.54 9.94 -5.68
N ILE A 491 20.18 8.67 -5.55
CA ILE A 491 21.05 7.57 -5.14
C ILE A 491 21.37 6.75 -6.38
N THR A 492 22.66 6.54 -6.66
CA THR A 492 23.12 5.70 -7.78
C THR A 492 23.55 4.32 -7.29
N PHE A 493 23.08 3.28 -7.97
CA PHE A 493 23.45 1.88 -7.77
C PHE A 493 24.37 1.49 -8.93
N ARG A 494 25.68 1.70 -8.72
CA ARG A 494 26.73 1.43 -9.71
C ARG A 494 26.90 -0.06 -9.98
#